data_AF-A0A523B218-F1
#
_entry.id   AF-A0A523B218-F1
#
_cell.length_a   1.000
_cell.length_b   1.000
_cell.length_c   1.000
_cell.angle_alpha   90.00
_cell.angle_beta   90.00
_cell.angle_gamma   90.00
#
_symmetry.space_group_name_H-M   'P 1'
#
loop_
_entity.id
_entity.type
_entity.pdbx_description
1 polymer ?
#
loop_
_entity_poly.entity_id
_entity_poly.type
_entity_poly.pdbx_seq_one_letter_code
_entity_poly.pdbx_strand_id
1 'polypeptide(L)'
;MSSKIDDSTLSELHDEASRAVASVLHYLIFHAKNVQLYHELRLSVGDDVGKFSELLSYAQRELYKLKDDEEHRLYVRNMRWPSENDMMIVQKHHAKVGKTYLQVLLGMAGGACKRCLEEKKEGGGE
;
A
#
# COMPACT_ATOMS: atom_id res chain seq x y z
N MET A 1 -6.09 -8.97 24.70
CA MET A 1 -7.46 -8.83 24.18
C MET A 1 -7.36 -8.27 22.77
N SER A 2 -7.67 -9.07 21.75
CA SER A 2 -7.72 -8.58 20.37
C SER A 2 -9.09 -7.92 20.19
N SER A 3 -9.16 -6.60 20.25
CA SER A 3 -10.39 -5.88 19.91
C SER A 3 -10.67 -6.15 18.44
N LYS A 4 -11.75 -6.88 18.14
CA LYS A 4 -12.19 -7.05 16.76
C LYS A 4 -12.66 -5.68 16.28
N ILE A 5 -12.08 -5.18 15.18
CA ILE A 5 -12.61 -4.02 14.47
C ILE A 5 -14.04 -4.36 14.05
N ASP A 6 -15.01 -3.50 14.36
CA ASP A 6 -16.39 -3.65 13.90
C ASP A 6 -16.54 -3.33 12.40
N ASP A 7 -17.61 -3.80 11.78
CA ASP A 7 -17.83 -3.66 10.33
C ASP A 7 -17.92 -2.18 9.89
N SER A 8 -18.42 -1.30 10.77
CA SER A 8 -18.49 0.14 10.49
C SER A 8 -17.10 0.75 10.37
N THR A 9 -16.24 0.46 11.33
CA THR A 9 -14.85 0.90 11.35
C THR A 9 -14.10 0.28 10.17
N LEU A 10 -14.31 -0.99 9.87
CA LEU A 10 -13.68 -1.62 8.70
C LEU A 10 -14.10 -0.93 7.39
N SER A 11 -15.37 -0.54 7.24
CA SER A 11 -15.84 0.18 6.07
C SER A 11 -15.21 1.56 5.94
N GLU A 12 -15.03 2.28 7.05
CA GLU A 12 -14.33 3.58 7.09
C GLU A 12 -12.88 3.47 6.61
N LEU A 13 -12.19 2.39 6.98
CA LEU A 13 -10.79 2.15 6.60
C LEU A 13 -10.62 1.72 5.13
N HIS A 14 -11.70 1.40 4.41
CA HIS A 14 -11.69 1.02 2.99
C HIS A 14 -12.01 2.18 2.03
N ASP A 15 -11.76 3.40 2.48
CA ASP A 15 -11.94 4.63 1.70
C ASP A 15 -10.99 4.76 0.50
N GLU A 16 -11.21 5.79 -0.32
CA GLU A 16 -10.40 6.03 -1.52
C GLU A 16 -8.93 6.34 -1.20
N ALA A 17 -8.65 7.01 -0.08
CA ALA A 17 -7.29 7.32 0.37
C ALA A 17 -6.51 6.03 0.66
N SER A 18 -7.10 5.14 1.45
CA SER A 18 -6.53 3.83 1.79
C SER A 18 -6.35 2.97 0.53
N ARG A 19 -7.28 3.03 -0.42
CA ARG A 19 -7.16 2.34 -1.72
C ARG A 19 -6.00 2.87 -2.56
N ALA A 20 -5.80 4.18 -2.65
CA ALA A 20 -4.68 4.73 -3.40
C ALA A 20 -3.33 4.36 -2.78
N VAL A 21 -3.21 4.49 -1.46
CA VAL A 21 -1.98 4.09 -0.75
C VAL A 21 -1.73 2.60 -0.89
N ALA A 22 -2.76 1.76 -0.69
CA ALA A 22 -2.66 0.32 -0.89
C ALA A 22 -2.24 -0.04 -2.32
N SER A 23 -2.73 0.69 -3.33
CA SER A 23 -2.30 0.50 -4.71
C SER A 23 -0.81 0.77 -4.86
N VAL A 24 -0.29 1.88 -4.32
CA VAL A 24 1.14 2.21 -4.37
C VAL A 24 1.97 1.12 -3.71
N LEU A 25 1.56 0.70 -2.52
CA LEU A 25 2.24 -0.37 -1.78
C LEU A 25 2.22 -1.68 -2.55
N HIS A 26 1.07 -2.05 -3.13
CA HIS A 26 0.94 -3.22 -3.98
C HIS A 26 1.98 -3.19 -5.11
N TYR A 27 2.05 -2.09 -5.85
CA TYR A 27 2.97 -1.98 -6.97
C TYR A 27 4.42 -2.13 -6.54
N LEU A 28 4.83 -1.41 -5.49
CA LEU A 28 6.20 -1.45 -5.01
C LEU A 28 6.58 -2.84 -4.49
N ILE A 29 5.70 -3.48 -3.72
CA ILE A 29 5.97 -4.79 -3.10
C ILE A 29 5.99 -5.91 -4.14
N PHE A 30 4.98 -5.97 -5.01
CA PHE A 30 4.77 -7.13 -5.88
C PHE A 30 5.35 -6.96 -7.29
N HIS A 31 5.31 -5.76 -7.88
CA HIS A 31 5.80 -5.54 -9.25
C HIS A 31 7.20 -4.95 -9.28
N ALA A 32 7.53 -4.01 -8.38
CA ALA A 32 8.89 -3.49 -8.23
C ALA A 32 9.75 -4.33 -7.26
N LYS A 33 9.21 -5.44 -6.74
CA LYS A 33 9.91 -6.43 -5.89
C LYS A 33 10.57 -5.82 -4.64
N ASN A 34 10.04 -4.73 -4.10
CA ASN A 34 10.50 -4.13 -2.85
C ASN A 34 9.95 -4.90 -1.63
N VAL A 35 10.48 -6.11 -1.42
CA VAL A 35 10.09 -6.99 -0.30
C VAL A 35 10.46 -6.40 1.05
N GLN A 36 11.51 -5.57 1.11
CA GLN A 36 11.92 -4.87 2.33
C GLN A 36 10.81 -3.94 2.86
N LEU A 37 10.16 -3.18 1.97
CA LEU A 37 9.03 -2.32 2.33
C LEU A 37 7.89 -3.10 3.02
N TYR A 38 7.59 -4.30 2.54
CA TYR A 38 6.59 -5.17 3.17
C TYR A 38 6.98 -5.55 4.61
N HIS A 39 8.24 -5.94 4.82
CA HIS A 39 8.74 -6.31 6.14
C HIS A 39 8.75 -5.13 7.11
N GLU A 40 9.13 -3.94 6.64
CA GLU A 40 9.14 -2.74 7.45
C GLU A 40 7.74 -2.34 7.90
N LEU A 41 6.78 -2.33 6.97
CA LEU A 41 5.37 -2.09 7.28
C LEU A 41 4.82 -3.12 8.27
N ARG A 42 5.11 -4.40 8.08
CA ARG A 42 4.53 -5.49 8.87
C ARG A 42 5.13 -5.62 10.27
N LEU A 43 6.44 -5.47 10.41
CA LEU A 43 7.16 -5.82 11.63
C LEU A 43 7.62 -4.60 12.43
N SER A 44 7.78 -3.47 11.75
CA SER A 44 8.61 -2.37 12.26
C SER A 44 7.78 -1.16 12.68
N VAL A 45 6.67 -0.87 12.02
CA VAL A 45 5.83 0.31 12.31
C VAL A 45 5.06 0.19 13.63
N GLY A 46 4.37 -0.93 13.86
CA GLY A 46 3.50 -1.07 15.02
C GLY A 46 2.43 0.04 15.09
N ASP A 47 2.36 0.73 16.23
CA ASP A 47 1.44 1.84 16.49
C ASP A 47 2.11 3.22 16.31
N ASP A 48 3.35 3.28 15.79
CA ASP A 48 4.11 4.52 15.60
C ASP A 48 3.72 5.23 14.29
N VAL A 49 2.97 6.32 14.42
CA VAL A 49 2.50 7.15 13.30
C VAL A 49 3.66 7.87 12.60
N GLY A 50 4.71 8.25 13.33
CA GLY A 50 5.89 8.89 12.77
C GLY A 50 6.60 7.94 11.82
N LYS A 51 6.89 6.73 12.29
CA LYS A 51 7.50 5.68 11.48
C LYS A 51 6.63 5.27 10.29
N PHE A 52 5.31 5.21 10.46
CA PHE A 52 4.38 4.98 9.35
C PHE A 52 4.52 6.08 8.28
N SER A 53 4.56 7.35 8.71
CA SER A 53 4.69 8.52 7.83
C SER A 53 6.02 8.54 7.05
N GLU A 54 7.10 8.12 7.70
CA GLU A 54 8.42 7.98 7.06
C GLU A 54 8.42 6.92 5.96
N LEU A 55 7.83 5.74 6.22
CA LEU A 55 7.72 4.67 5.23
C LEU A 55 6.82 5.06 4.06
N LEU A 56 5.72 5.75 4.33
CA LEU A 56 4.85 6.28 3.29
C LEU A 56 5.57 7.29 2.40
N SER A 57 6.34 8.19 3.00
CA SER A 57 7.17 9.15 2.27
C SER A 57 8.26 8.45 1.46
N TYR A 58 8.87 7.39 1.99
CA TYR A 58 9.81 6.54 1.26
C TYR A 58 9.13 5.86 0.06
N ALA A 59 7.98 5.23 0.25
CA ALA A 59 7.23 4.58 -0.82
C ALA A 59 6.88 5.55 -1.95
N GLN A 60 6.44 6.77 -1.64
CA GLN A 60 6.18 7.80 -2.66
C GLN A 60 7.43 8.17 -3.46
N ARG A 61 8.60 8.30 -2.79
CA ARG A 61 9.87 8.58 -3.47
C ARG A 61 10.30 7.43 -4.38
N GLU A 62 10.14 6.19 -3.94
CA GLU A 62 10.47 5.02 -4.76
C GLU A 62 9.56 4.95 -5.99
N LEU A 63 8.24 5.10 -5.81
CA LEU A 63 7.32 5.14 -6.95
C LEU A 63 7.67 6.27 -7.92
N TYR A 64 8.09 7.43 -7.39
CA TYR A 64 8.51 8.56 -8.22
C TYR A 64 9.73 8.28 -9.08
N LYS A 65 10.71 7.51 -8.60
CA LYS A 65 11.85 7.09 -9.43
C LYS A 65 11.41 6.18 -10.58
N LEU A 66 10.41 5.33 -10.35
CA LEU A 66 9.92 4.38 -11.35
C LEU A 66 9.07 5.01 -12.47
N LYS A 67 8.69 6.29 -12.35
CA LYS A 67 7.85 6.97 -13.35
C LYS A 67 8.53 7.15 -14.70
N ASP A 68 9.87 7.17 -14.71
CA ASP A 68 10.72 7.40 -15.87
C ASP A 68 11.49 6.13 -16.29
N ASP A 69 11.35 5.04 -15.53
CA ASP A 69 11.93 3.74 -15.85
C ASP A 69 11.16 3.07 -17.00
N GLU A 70 11.85 2.47 -17.98
CA GLU A 70 11.19 1.92 -19.17
C GLU A 70 10.25 0.76 -18.88
N GLU A 71 10.58 -0.09 -17.92
CA GLU A 71 9.79 -1.25 -17.51
C GLU A 71 8.55 -0.81 -16.72
N HIS A 72 8.70 0.22 -15.89
CA HIS A 72 7.67 0.61 -14.93
C HIS A 72 6.80 1.80 -15.36
N ARG A 73 7.29 2.68 -16.26
CA ARG A 73 6.66 3.98 -16.56
C ARG A 73 5.19 3.88 -16.95
N LEU A 74 4.81 2.90 -17.76
CA LEU A 74 3.44 2.82 -18.29
C LEU A 74 2.44 2.62 -17.17
N TYR A 75 2.74 1.71 -16.25
CA TYR A 75 1.86 1.42 -15.12
C TYR A 75 1.89 2.54 -14.08
N VAL A 76 3.07 3.03 -13.73
CA VAL A 76 3.23 4.09 -12.73
C VAL A 76 2.53 5.38 -13.14
N ARG A 77 2.54 5.74 -14.44
CA ARG A 77 1.84 6.92 -14.96
C ARG A 77 0.33 6.80 -14.95
N ASN A 78 -0.19 5.59 -15.14
CA ASN A 78 -1.64 5.32 -15.17
C ASN A 78 -2.24 5.07 -13.78
N MET A 79 -1.41 5.02 -12.75
CA MET A 79 -1.82 4.81 -11.37
C MET A 79 -2.43 6.09 -10.77
N ARG A 80 -3.38 5.96 -9.84
CA ARG A 80 -3.79 7.08 -8.99
C ARG A 80 -2.72 7.31 -7.93
N TRP A 81 -2.05 8.46 -8.01
CA TRP A 81 -1.07 8.87 -6.99
C TRP A 81 -1.79 9.42 -5.76
N PRO A 82 -1.45 8.96 -4.55
CA PRO A 82 -1.98 9.55 -3.32
C PRO A 82 -1.60 11.04 -3.24
N SER A 83 -2.62 11.88 -3.05
CA SER A 83 -2.46 13.30 -2.74
C SER A 83 -2.02 13.50 -1.29
N GLU A 84 -1.60 14.72 -0.93
CA GLU A 84 -1.30 15.07 0.47
C GLU A 84 -2.50 14.81 1.40
N ASN A 85 -3.72 15.08 0.93
CA ASN A 85 -4.93 14.79 1.72
C ASN A 85 -5.15 13.29 1.93
N ASP A 86 -4.86 12.45 0.92
CA ASP A 86 -4.90 10.99 1.10
C ASP A 86 -3.90 10.56 2.18
N MET A 87 -2.68 11.13 2.17
CA MET A 87 -1.65 10.84 3.18
C MET A 87 -2.10 11.21 4.59
N MET A 88 -2.71 12.38 4.75
CA MET A 88 -3.26 12.82 6.04
C MET A 88 -4.38 11.89 6.53
N ILE A 89 -5.25 11.41 5.64
CA ILE A 89 -6.34 10.50 6.00
C ILE A 89 -5.79 9.16 6.49
N VAL A 90 -4.84 8.56 5.75
CA VAL A 90 -4.28 7.26 6.16
C VAL A 90 -3.47 7.34 7.45
N GLN A 91 -2.79 8.47 7.70
CA GLN A 91 -2.11 8.72 8.98
C GLN A 91 -3.11 8.84 10.13
N LYS A 92 -4.27 9.49 9.91
CA LYS A 92 -5.35 9.54 10.92
C LYS A 92 -5.94 8.16 11.20
N HIS A 93 -6.13 7.35 10.17
CA HIS A 93 -6.58 5.95 10.33
C HIS A 93 -5.59 5.14 11.16
N HIS A 94 -4.30 5.23 10.85
CA HIS A 94 -3.25 4.58 11.64
C HIS A 94 -3.22 5.10 13.08
N ALA A 95 -3.33 6.42 13.30
CA ALA A 95 -3.41 6.99 14.64
C ALA A 95 -4.65 6.49 15.43
N LYS A 96 -5.76 6.22 14.73
CA LYS A 96 -7.02 5.77 15.33
C LYS A 96 -6.99 4.30 15.76
N VAL A 97 -6.46 3.39 14.92
CA VAL A 97 -6.55 1.93 15.14
C VAL A 97 -5.20 1.20 15.13
N GLY A 98 -4.11 1.94 15.05
CA GLY A 98 -2.73 1.46 15.18
C GLY A 98 -2.34 0.43 14.12
N LYS A 99 -1.56 -0.56 14.55
CA LYS A 99 -1.08 -1.68 13.72
C LYS A 99 -2.19 -2.45 13.03
N THR A 100 -3.42 -2.39 13.52
CA THR A 100 -4.55 -3.04 12.89
C THR A 100 -4.88 -2.40 11.54
N TYR A 101 -4.68 -1.08 11.41
CA TYR A 101 -4.79 -0.40 10.12
C TYR A 101 -3.76 -0.92 9.13
N LEU A 102 -2.52 -1.21 9.57
CA LEU A 102 -1.48 -1.77 8.70
C LEU A 102 -1.89 -3.14 8.15
N GLN A 103 -2.58 -3.97 8.95
CA GLN A 103 -3.11 -5.25 8.50
C GLN A 103 -4.19 -5.05 7.42
N VAL A 104 -5.09 -4.08 7.61
CA VAL A 104 -6.09 -3.71 6.60
C VAL A 104 -5.39 -3.24 5.32
N LEU A 105 -4.45 -2.30 5.42
CA LEU A 105 -3.75 -1.72 4.28
C LEU A 105 -2.93 -2.77 3.52
N LEU A 106 -2.23 -3.67 4.22
CA LEU A 106 -1.50 -4.78 3.61
C LEU A 106 -2.46 -5.83 3.01
N GLY A 107 -3.63 -6.04 3.60
CA GLY A 107 -4.68 -6.89 3.03
C GLY A 107 -5.21 -6.33 1.71
N MET A 108 -5.47 -5.02 1.66
CA MET A 108 -5.85 -4.32 0.43
C MET A 108 -4.73 -4.39 -0.62
N ALA A 109 -3.48 -4.18 -0.21
CA ALA A 109 -2.31 -4.29 -1.08
C ALA A 109 -2.06 -5.73 -1.54
N GLY A 110 -2.47 -6.76 -0.79
CA GLY A 110 -2.36 -8.17 -1.21
C GLY A 110 -3.50 -8.62 -2.14
N GLY A 111 -4.47 -7.75 -2.43
CA GLY A 111 -5.64 -8.06 -3.26
C GLY A 111 -5.30 -8.40 -4.71
N ALA A 112 -6.28 -8.97 -5.42
CA ALA A 112 -6.13 -9.30 -6.84
C ALA A 112 -5.94 -8.04 -7.68
N CYS A 113 -4.90 -8.05 -8.53
CA CYS A 113 -4.61 -6.97 -9.46
C CYS A 113 -4.59 -7.49 -10.90
N LYS A 114 -5.06 -6.69 -11.87
CA LYS A 114 -5.12 -7.09 -13.28
C LYS A 114 -3.74 -7.49 -13.83
N ARG A 115 -2.71 -6.70 -13.53
CA ARG A 115 -1.31 -6.97 -13.91
C ARG A 115 -0.81 -8.32 -13.35
N CYS A 116 -1.14 -8.63 -12.11
CA CYS A 116 -0.81 -9.89 -11.44
C CYS A 116 -1.44 -11.08 -12.15
N LEU A 117 -2.66 -10.91 -12.69
CA LEU A 117 -3.34 -11.95 -13.47
C LEU A 117 -2.72 -12.09 -14.86
N GLU A 118 -2.26 -11.00 -15.47
CA GLU A 118 -1.55 -11.01 -16.76
C GLU A 118 -0.16 -11.66 -16.63
N GLU A 119 0.65 -11.23 -15.65
CA GLU A 119 1.97 -11.81 -15.36
C GLU A 119 1.90 -13.31 -15.04
N LYS A 120 0.85 -13.77 -14.33
CA LYS A 120 0.63 -15.20 -14.07
C LYS A 120 0.26 -16.01 -15.31
N LYS A 121 -0.43 -15.41 -16.28
CA LYS A 121 -0.75 -16.07 -17.56
C LYS A 121 0.48 -16.17 -18.45
N GLU A 122 1.34 -15.16 -18.43
CA GLU A 122 2.60 -15.15 -19.19
C GLU A 122 3.65 -16.09 -18.59
N GLY A 123 3.66 -16.26 -17.26
CA GLY A 123 4.59 -17.18 -16.56
C GLY A 123 4.08 -18.62 -16.35
N GLY A 124 2.87 -18.95 -16.80
CA GLY A 124 2.22 -20.25 -16.57
C GLY A 124 2.20 -21.20 -17.77
N GLY A 125 3.03 -20.92 -18.78
CA GLY A 125 3.13 -21.73 -19.99
C GLY A 125 4.42 -22.54 -20.05
N GLU A 126 4.59 -23.49 -19.13
CA GLU A 126 5.46 -24.68 -19.28
C GLU A 126 4.82 -25.89 -18.58
#